data_AF-A0A3C1F6F5-F1
#
_entry.id   AF-A0A3C1F6F5-F1
#
_cell.length_a   1.000
_cell.length_b   1.000
_cell.length_c   1.000
_cell.angle_alpha   90.00
_cell.angle_beta   90.00
_cell.angle_gamma   90.00
#
_symmetry.space_group_name_H-M   'P 1'
#
loop_
_entity.id
_entity.type
_entity.pdbx_description
1 polymer ?
#
loop_
_entity_poly.entity_id
_entity_poly.type
_entity_poly.pdbx_seq_one_letter_code
_entity_poly.pdbx_strand_id
1 'polypeptide(L)'
;MISISELAYSDDDGATYTVLAEAGNWMLTRAGDHNHPGSYDMLEIDPNGTEIGVWPTGKKSLKLTGIWAYADDRALAFEATGLTVANNPLGAGATSVTASADATGDDQFKVSPAVAAGMLARIELEYLECTDVATVTLTVLRGRNGTTDAAHVLGKAIEVWRPPEPVKEAAAIMAVRRLQRALQGYADASADVDLGRLRFVRGMDPEAERLLWNYRKPGPV
;
A
#
# COMPACT_ATOMS: atom_id res chain seq x y z
N MET A 1 -2.73 2.91 3.92
CA MET A 1 -2.54 4.35 4.00
C MET A 1 -3.17 5.03 2.80
N ILE A 2 -4.26 5.78 2.99
CA ILE A 2 -4.55 6.91 2.09
C ILE A 2 -3.70 8.06 2.62
N SER A 3 -2.76 8.55 1.81
CA SER A 3 -2.07 9.80 2.05
C SER A 3 -2.37 10.69 0.86
N ILE A 4 -3.14 11.74 1.10
CA ILE A 4 -3.46 12.73 0.08
C ILE A 4 -2.38 13.81 0.17
N SER A 5 -1.71 14.08 -0.94
CA SER A 5 -0.78 15.21 -1.07
C SER A 5 -1.48 16.46 -1.57
N GLU A 6 -2.60 16.33 -2.27
CA GLU A 6 -3.41 17.44 -2.76
C GLU A 6 -4.87 17.00 -2.94
N LEU A 7 -5.81 17.78 -2.42
CA LEU A 7 -7.22 17.70 -2.77
C LEU A 7 -7.60 18.98 -3.51
N ALA A 8 -8.33 18.84 -4.61
CA ALA A 8 -8.89 19.96 -5.35
C ALA A 8 -10.35 19.68 -5.71
N TYR A 9 -11.16 20.73 -5.75
CA TYR A 9 -12.56 20.66 -6.13
C TYR A 9 -12.83 21.42 -7.44
N SER A 10 -13.94 21.11 -8.09
CA SER A 10 -14.37 21.72 -9.34
C SER A 10 -15.87 22.01 -9.31
N ASP A 11 -16.23 23.22 -9.72
CA ASP A 11 -17.62 23.68 -9.90
C ASP A 11 -18.07 23.65 -11.37
N ASP A 12 -17.22 23.17 -12.28
CA ASP A 12 -17.42 23.21 -13.73
C ASP A 12 -17.22 21.85 -14.41
N ASP A 13 -17.64 20.78 -13.74
CA ASP A 13 -17.57 19.38 -14.19
C ASP A 13 -16.13 18.91 -14.56
N GLY A 14 -15.14 19.46 -13.85
CA GLY A 14 -13.73 19.10 -13.97
C GLY A 14 -12.99 19.80 -15.10
N ALA A 15 -13.47 20.95 -15.57
CA ALA A 15 -12.74 21.80 -16.52
C ALA A 15 -11.65 22.63 -15.82
N THR A 16 -11.93 23.10 -14.60
CA THR A 16 -10.96 23.76 -13.72
C THR A 16 -11.01 23.15 -12.31
N TYR A 17 -9.88 23.24 -11.61
CA TYR A 17 -9.73 22.70 -10.25
C TYR A 17 -9.13 23.76 -9.33
N THR A 18 -9.77 23.97 -8.19
CA THR A 18 -9.30 24.81 -7.10
C THR A 18 -8.74 23.93 -5.99
N VAL A 19 -7.47 24.13 -5.65
CA VAL A 19 -6.82 23.36 -4.56
C VAL A 19 -7.41 23.78 -3.22
N LEU A 20 -7.75 22.79 -2.41
CA LEU A 20 -8.31 22.95 -1.07
C LEU A 20 -7.25 22.55 -0.03
N ALA A 21 -6.83 23.51 0.79
CA ALA A 21 -5.85 23.22 1.84
C ALA A 21 -6.44 22.26 2.88
N GLU A 22 -5.66 21.27 3.35
CA GLU A 22 -6.12 20.32 4.36
C GLU A 22 -6.50 21.01 5.67
N ALA A 23 -5.60 21.86 6.18
CA ALA A 23 -5.77 22.55 7.45
C ALA A 23 -7.06 23.40 7.46
N GLY A 24 -8.05 22.92 8.21
CA GLY A 24 -9.30 23.62 8.44
C GLY A 24 -10.27 23.60 7.27
N ASN A 25 -10.17 22.69 6.29
CA ASN A 25 -11.22 22.57 5.26
C ASN A 25 -11.70 21.12 5.05
N TRP A 26 -10.82 20.14 5.18
CA TRP A 26 -11.18 18.74 5.01
C TRP A 26 -10.32 17.85 5.89
N MET A 27 -10.85 16.68 6.20
CA MET A 27 -10.12 15.66 6.94
C MET A 27 -10.35 14.29 6.32
N LEU A 28 -9.30 13.47 6.37
CA LEU A 28 -9.44 12.04 6.11
C LEU A 28 -9.82 11.35 7.40
N THR A 29 -10.80 10.46 7.31
CA THR A 29 -11.36 9.79 8.46
C THR A 29 -11.72 8.34 8.13
N ARG A 30 -12.07 7.60 9.17
CA ARG A 30 -12.81 6.36 9.04
C ARG A 30 -14.25 6.61 9.46
N ALA A 31 -15.23 6.00 8.78
CA ALA A 31 -16.63 6.15 9.15
C ALA A 31 -16.86 5.89 10.66
N GLY A 32 -17.20 6.95 11.40
CA GLY A 32 -17.46 6.91 12.85
C GLY A 32 -16.23 6.91 13.76
N ASP A 33 -15.00 6.99 13.21
CA ASP A 33 -13.76 7.06 13.99
C ASP A 33 -12.72 7.98 13.31
N HIS A 34 -12.73 9.24 13.73
CA HIS A 34 -11.84 10.29 13.21
C HIS A 34 -10.38 10.15 13.63
N ASN A 35 -10.08 9.34 14.64
CA ASN A 35 -8.72 9.17 15.16
C ASN A 35 -8.17 7.75 14.95
N HIS A 36 -8.77 6.98 14.04
CA HIS A 36 -8.33 5.63 13.76
C HIS A 36 -6.85 5.63 13.32
N PRO A 37 -5.96 4.78 13.89
CA PRO A 37 -4.53 4.78 13.52
C PRO A 37 -4.28 4.19 12.12
N GLY A 38 -5.10 3.23 11.70
CA GLY A 38 -5.03 2.59 10.39
C GLY A 38 -5.81 3.31 9.29
N SER A 39 -5.61 2.90 8.05
CA SER A 39 -6.05 3.55 6.79
C SER A 39 -7.46 4.17 6.80
N TYR A 40 -7.56 5.36 6.20
CA TYR A 40 -8.79 6.11 6.02
C TYR A 40 -9.61 5.47 4.91
N ASP A 41 -10.92 5.58 5.01
CA ASP A 41 -11.86 5.12 3.98
C ASP A 41 -12.82 6.22 3.54
N MET A 42 -12.75 7.40 4.15
CA MET A 42 -13.67 8.49 3.88
C MET A 42 -12.97 9.85 3.91
N LEU A 43 -13.47 10.76 3.08
CA LEU A 43 -13.13 12.17 3.04
C LEU A 43 -14.32 12.97 3.59
N GLU A 44 -14.10 13.76 4.64
CA GLU A 44 -15.11 14.63 5.24
C GLU A 44 -14.70 16.09 5.13
N ILE A 45 -15.69 16.98 5.06
CA ILE A 45 -15.48 18.43 5.16
C ILE A 45 -15.30 18.77 6.63
N ASP A 46 -14.31 19.61 6.94
CA ASP A 46 -14.18 20.16 8.28
C ASP A 46 -15.35 21.14 8.53
N PRO A 47 -16.22 20.90 9.52
CA PRO A 47 -17.32 21.80 9.83
C PRO A 47 -16.87 23.21 10.25
N ASN A 48 -15.60 23.37 10.67
CA ASN A 48 -15.02 24.66 11.01
C ASN A 48 -14.40 25.37 9.80
N GLY A 49 -14.42 24.74 8.63
CA GLY A 49 -13.84 25.29 7.42
C GLY A 49 -14.61 26.45 6.83
N THR A 50 -13.87 27.28 6.09
CA THR A 50 -14.40 28.54 5.55
C THR A 50 -14.43 28.57 4.02
N GLU A 51 -13.74 27.66 3.35
CA GLU A 51 -13.69 27.63 1.88
C GLU A 51 -14.90 26.91 1.27
N ILE A 52 -15.30 25.75 1.81
CA ILE A 52 -16.46 25.00 1.34
C ILE A 52 -17.29 24.48 2.52
N GLY A 53 -18.62 24.55 2.40
CA GLY A 53 -19.56 23.98 3.38
C GLY A 53 -20.23 22.68 2.93
N VAL A 54 -20.03 22.29 1.66
CA VAL A 54 -20.59 21.08 1.05
C VAL A 54 -19.71 20.66 -0.13
N TRP A 55 -19.66 19.36 -0.43
CA TRP A 55 -18.92 18.87 -1.60
C TRP A 55 -19.65 19.31 -2.87
N PRO A 56 -18.94 19.82 -3.89
CA PRO A 56 -19.58 20.20 -5.14
C PRO A 56 -20.25 19.01 -5.80
N THR A 57 -21.45 19.23 -6.32
CA THR A 57 -22.22 18.23 -7.04
C THR A 57 -21.88 18.29 -8.52
N GLY A 58 -21.60 17.16 -9.15
CA GLY A 58 -21.28 17.13 -10.58
C GLY A 58 -20.36 15.97 -10.92
N LYS A 59 -19.93 15.90 -12.18
CA LYS A 59 -18.95 14.90 -12.61
C LYS A 59 -17.55 15.41 -12.29
N LYS A 60 -16.69 14.52 -11.79
CA LYS A 60 -15.27 14.85 -11.52
C LYS A 60 -15.10 16.07 -10.61
N SER A 61 -16.06 16.31 -9.72
CA SER A 61 -16.10 17.44 -8.79
C SER A 61 -14.97 17.43 -7.77
N LEU A 62 -14.33 16.28 -7.56
CA LEU A 62 -13.14 16.15 -6.72
C LEU A 62 -12.00 15.51 -7.52
N LYS A 63 -10.81 16.06 -7.32
CA LYS A 63 -9.54 15.51 -7.76
C LYS A 63 -8.65 15.31 -6.55
N LEU A 64 -8.17 14.09 -6.40
CA LEU A 64 -7.33 13.66 -5.29
C LEU A 64 -5.99 13.21 -5.87
N THR A 65 -4.91 13.82 -5.41
CA THR A 65 -3.54 13.38 -5.70
C THR A 65 -2.98 12.80 -4.41
N GLY A 66 -2.46 11.58 -4.48
CA GLY A 66 -1.93 10.91 -3.31
C GLY A 66 -1.66 9.43 -3.50
N ILE A 67 -1.22 8.80 -2.43
CA ILE A 67 -0.89 7.39 -2.35
C ILE A 67 -2.08 6.65 -1.75
N TRP A 68 -2.44 5.54 -2.39
CA TRP A 68 -3.50 4.64 -1.93
C TRP A 68 -2.89 3.30 -1.54
N ALA A 69 -3.03 2.94 -0.28
CA ALA A 69 -2.60 1.66 0.27
C ALA A 69 -3.49 1.27 1.46
N TYR A 70 -3.27 0.07 1.99
CA TYR A 70 -3.76 -0.32 3.31
C TYR A 70 -2.60 -0.41 4.31
N ALA A 71 -2.87 -0.02 5.54
CA ALA A 71 -2.03 -0.13 6.74
C ALA A 71 -2.98 -0.10 7.94
N ASP A 72 -2.77 -1.00 8.89
CA ASP A 72 -3.46 -1.09 10.19
C ASP A 72 -2.94 -0.04 11.18
N ASP A 73 -1.67 0.33 11.09
CA ASP A 73 -1.08 1.51 11.70
C ASP A 73 -0.34 2.31 10.62
N ARG A 74 -0.73 3.57 10.41
CA ARG A 74 -0.08 4.44 9.43
C ARG A 74 1.27 4.98 9.87
N ALA A 75 1.41 5.31 11.15
CA ALA A 75 2.65 5.86 11.68
C ALA A 75 3.76 4.82 11.61
N LEU A 76 3.38 3.54 11.77
CA LEU A 76 4.27 2.39 11.74
C LEU A 76 4.13 1.55 10.47
N ALA A 77 3.53 2.10 9.40
CA ALA A 77 3.28 1.35 8.16
C ALA A 77 4.56 0.84 7.48
N PHE A 78 5.68 1.52 7.71
CA PHE A 78 7.00 1.09 7.31
C PHE A 78 7.81 0.82 8.58
N GLU A 79 8.42 -0.35 8.62
CA GLU A 79 9.25 -0.79 9.74
C GLU A 79 10.71 -0.36 9.50
N ALA A 80 11.36 0.12 10.55
CA ALA A 80 12.76 0.46 10.51
C ALA A 80 13.61 -0.80 10.36
N THR A 81 14.47 -0.84 9.32
CA THR A 81 15.41 -1.95 9.15
C THR A 81 16.63 -1.84 10.08
N GLY A 82 16.92 -0.62 10.57
CA GLY A 82 18.19 -0.28 11.23
C GLY A 82 19.33 0.02 10.23
N LEU A 83 19.08 -0.13 8.92
CA LEU A 83 20.03 0.20 7.86
C LEU A 83 19.85 1.66 7.43
N THR A 84 20.95 2.25 6.96
CA THR A 84 20.95 3.57 6.33
C THR A 84 21.61 3.53 4.96
N VAL A 85 21.32 4.53 4.12
CA VAL A 85 21.99 4.74 2.83
C VAL A 85 23.46 5.08 3.10
N ALA A 86 24.37 4.26 2.55
CA ALA A 86 25.82 4.44 2.62
C ALA A 86 26.40 5.24 1.43
N ASN A 87 25.61 5.48 0.38
CA ASN A 87 26.01 6.35 -0.72
C ASN A 87 26.13 7.81 -0.26
N ASN A 88 27.04 8.59 -0.85
CA ASN A 88 27.23 10.00 -0.53
C ASN A 88 27.50 10.86 -1.78
N PRO A 89 26.46 11.37 -2.46
CA PRO A 89 25.03 11.06 -2.29
C PRO A 89 24.61 9.80 -3.06
N LEU A 90 23.42 9.28 -2.75
CA LEU A 90 22.64 8.47 -3.69
C LEU A 90 22.00 9.43 -4.70
N GLY A 91 22.50 9.45 -5.93
CA GLY A 91 21.99 10.31 -6.98
C GLY A 91 20.59 9.90 -7.48
N ALA A 92 19.83 10.87 -7.98
CA ALA A 92 18.58 10.58 -8.68
C ALA A 92 18.82 9.64 -9.88
N GLY A 93 17.92 8.68 -10.12
CA GLY A 93 18.05 7.68 -11.18
C GLY A 93 19.03 6.53 -10.86
N ALA A 94 19.65 6.49 -9.69
CA ALA A 94 20.51 5.38 -9.31
C ALA A 94 19.71 4.07 -9.19
N THR A 95 20.17 3.00 -9.81
CA THR A 95 19.52 1.68 -9.74
C THR A 95 20.07 0.79 -8.64
N SER A 96 21.02 1.31 -7.85
CA SER A 96 21.72 0.57 -6.81
C SER A 96 21.87 1.45 -5.57
N VAL A 97 21.37 0.97 -4.43
CA VAL A 97 21.55 1.57 -3.11
C VAL A 97 22.52 0.72 -2.32
N THR A 98 23.55 1.34 -1.76
CA THR A 98 24.46 0.69 -0.81
C THR A 98 23.91 0.88 0.59
N ALA A 99 23.61 -0.22 1.29
CA ALA A 99 23.19 -0.21 2.68
C ALA A 99 24.39 -0.09 3.62
N SER A 100 24.18 0.45 4.82
CA SER A 100 25.22 0.66 5.83
C SER A 100 25.78 -0.63 6.44
N ALA A 101 25.07 -1.75 6.30
CA ALA A 101 25.44 -3.08 6.81
C ALA A 101 24.75 -4.17 5.98
N ASP A 102 24.87 -5.43 6.43
CA ASP A 102 24.28 -6.60 5.77
C ASP A 102 22.75 -6.54 5.72
N ALA A 103 22.18 -6.32 4.53
CA ALA A 103 20.76 -6.29 4.24
C ALA A 103 20.13 -7.69 4.16
N THR A 104 20.92 -8.74 3.97
CA THR A 104 20.45 -10.13 3.98
C THR A 104 20.36 -10.72 5.39
N GLY A 105 20.98 -10.06 6.37
CA GLY A 105 20.94 -10.42 7.78
C GLY A 105 19.66 -10.01 8.50
N ASP A 106 19.75 -9.92 9.82
CA ASP A 106 18.65 -9.48 10.69
C ASP A 106 18.42 -7.96 10.62
N ASP A 107 17.17 -7.53 10.64
CA ASP A 107 16.82 -6.14 10.92
C ASP A 107 16.98 -5.76 12.41
N GLN A 108 16.60 -4.52 12.75
CA GLN A 108 16.59 -4.01 14.12
C GLN A 108 15.71 -4.83 15.07
N PHE A 109 14.69 -5.53 14.57
CA PHE A 109 13.77 -6.37 15.34
C PHE A 109 14.13 -7.86 15.30
N LYS A 110 15.30 -8.22 14.75
CA LYS A 110 15.77 -9.61 14.61
C LYS A 110 14.91 -10.45 13.66
N VAL A 111 14.37 -9.81 12.63
CA VAL A 111 13.69 -10.47 11.52
C VAL A 111 14.61 -10.49 10.31
N SER A 112 14.90 -11.69 9.80
CA SER A 112 15.71 -11.91 8.60
C SER A 112 14.85 -12.33 7.39
N PRO A 113 15.20 -11.89 6.17
CA PRO A 113 16.20 -10.86 5.88
C PRO A 113 15.67 -9.45 6.22
N ALA A 114 16.58 -8.52 6.49
CA ALA A 114 16.24 -7.12 6.74
C ALA A 114 15.60 -6.48 5.51
N VAL A 115 16.10 -6.81 4.32
CA VAL A 115 15.52 -6.46 3.03
C VAL A 115 15.62 -7.66 2.10
N ALA A 116 14.53 -7.98 1.38
CA ALA A 116 14.50 -9.01 0.35
C ALA A 116 14.09 -8.46 -1.01
N ALA A 117 14.45 -9.18 -2.08
CA ALA A 117 13.87 -8.96 -3.39
C ALA A 117 12.34 -9.11 -3.36
N GLY A 118 11.64 -8.23 -4.07
CA GLY A 118 10.18 -8.11 -4.08
C GLY A 118 9.60 -7.25 -2.96
N MET A 119 10.40 -6.80 -1.98
CA MET A 119 9.93 -5.91 -0.94
C MET A 119 9.85 -4.45 -1.42
N LEU A 120 8.89 -3.72 -0.87
CA LEU A 120 8.79 -2.27 -1.02
C LEU A 120 9.57 -1.62 0.12
N ALA A 121 10.63 -0.90 -0.23
CA ALA A 121 11.42 -0.08 0.69
C ALA A 121 11.03 1.40 0.58
N ARG A 122 11.38 2.17 1.60
CA ARG A 122 11.21 3.62 1.66
C ARG A 122 12.50 4.28 2.15
N ILE A 123 12.83 5.41 1.52
CA ILE A 123 13.83 6.36 1.99
C ILE A 123 13.17 7.73 2.01
N GLU A 124 13.01 8.31 3.19
CA GLU A 124 12.27 9.56 3.39
C GLU A 124 10.85 9.49 2.80
N LEU A 125 10.56 10.22 1.72
CA LEU A 125 9.26 10.25 1.04
C LEU A 125 9.24 9.42 -0.25
N GLU A 126 10.34 8.75 -0.60
CA GLU A 126 10.42 7.96 -1.82
C GLU A 126 10.23 6.47 -1.55
N TYR A 127 9.45 5.80 -2.41
CA TYR A 127 9.31 4.35 -2.41
C TYR A 127 10.15 3.71 -3.49
N LEU A 128 10.81 2.61 -3.12
CA LEU A 128 11.70 1.83 -3.96
C LEU A 128 11.22 0.37 -3.98
N GLU A 129 11.14 -0.25 -5.15
CA GLU A 129 10.96 -1.70 -5.25
C GLU A 129 12.34 -2.36 -5.31
N CYS A 130 12.67 -3.20 -4.33
CA CYS A 130 13.90 -3.97 -4.34
C CYS A 130 13.75 -5.14 -5.31
N THR A 131 14.47 -5.15 -6.42
CA THR A 131 14.42 -6.25 -7.40
C THR A 131 15.45 -7.34 -7.10
N ASP A 132 16.55 -6.98 -6.44
CA ASP A 132 17.58 -7.92 -6.00
C ASP A 132 18.31 -7.37 -4.77
N VAL A 133 18.83 -8.27 -3.94
CA VAL A 133 19.55 -7.93 -2.71
C VAL A 133 20.79 -8.82 -2.58
N ALA A 134 21.95 -8.18 -2.60
CA ALA A 134 23.21 -8.76 -2.11
C ALA A 134 23.52 -8.23 -0.71
N THR A 135 24.59 -8.72 -0.08
CA THR A 135 24.96 -8.40 1.31
C THR A 135 24.79 -6.91 1.65
N VAL A 136 25.40 -5.99 0.90
CA VAL A 136 25.27 -4.54 1.19
C VAL A 136 24.68 -3.75 0.02
N THR A 137 24.21 -4.42 -1.02
CA THR A 137 23.78 -3.77 -2.27
C THR A 137 22.34 -4.15 -2.58
N LEU A 138 21.47 -3.14 -2.64
CA LEU A 138 20.09 -3.26 -3.05
C LEU A 138 19.98 -2.80 -4.51
N THR A 139 19.58 -3.70 -5.41
CA THR A 139 19.18 -3.31 -6.76
C THR A 139 17.72 -2.89 -6.71
N VAL A 140 17.42 -1.66 -7.13
CA VAL A 140 16.11 -1.04 -6.92
C VAL A 140 15.55 -0.42 -8.18
N LEU A 141 14.22 -0.42 -8.27
CA LEU A 141 13.45 0.48 -9.11
C LEU A 141 12.93 1.63 -8.24
N ARG A 142 13.28 2.86 -8.63
CA ARG A 142 13.01 4.09 -7.87
C ARG A 142 11.66 4.71 -8.23
N GLY A 143 11.17 5.65 -7.40
CA GLY A 143 9.96 6.42 -7.68
C GLY A 143 8.68 5.58 -7.83
N ARG A 144 8.49 4.57 -6.98
CA ARG A 144 7.36 3.63 -7.10
C ARG A 144 6.09 4.17 -6.46
N ASN A 145 4.95 3.64 -6.90
CA ASN A 145 3.60 3.99 -6.40
C ASN A 145 3.31 5.50 -6.40
N GLY A 146 3.82 6.22 -7.40
CA GLY A 146 3.57 7.64 -7.58
C GLY A 146 4.52 8.57 -6.83
N THR A 147 5.54 8.05 -6.12
CA THR A 147 6.60 8.91 -5.55
C THR A 147 7.56 9.37 -6.64
N THR A 148 8.26 10.48 -6.39
CA THR A 148 9.30 10.98 -7.32
C THR A 148 10.66 10.45 -6.90
N ASP A 149 11.49 10.08 -7.87
CA ASP A 149 12.90 9.73 -7.68
C ASP A 149 13.69 10.97 -7.21
N ALA A 150 14.30 10.88 -6.03
CA ALA A 150 15.01 11.97 -5.37
C ALA A 150 16.48 11.64 -5.08
N ALA A 151 17.34 12.64 -4.94
CA ALA A 151 18.68 12.42 -4.41
C ALA A 151 18.63 12.28 -2.87
N HIS A 152 19.35 11.31 -2.30
CA HIS A 152 19.46 11.15 -0.85
C HIS A 152 20.91 11.31 -0.39
N VAL A 153 21.09 12.01 0.73
CA VAL A 153 22.41 12.14 1.37
C VAL A 153 22.75 10.89 2.19
N LEU A 154 24.01 10.76 2.59
CA LEU A 154 24.47 9.69 3.48
C LEU A 154 23.67 9.65 4.79
N GLY A 155 23.40 8.44 5.28
CA GLY A 155 22.81 8.21 6.60
C GLY A 155 21.28 8.27 6.66
N LYS A 156 20.60 8.40 5.52
CA LYS A 156 19.14 8.33 5.47
C LYS A 156 18.64 6.92 5.76
N ALA A 157 17.64 6.79 6.62
CA ALA A 157 17.10 5.51 7.03
C ALA A 157 16.46 4.77 5.85
N ILE A 158 16.67 3.45 5.82
CA ILE A 158 15.98 2.53 4.92
C ILE A 158 14.91 1.83 5.74
N GLU A 159 13.67 1.95 5.32
CA GLU A 159 12.52 1.32 5.99
C GLU A 159 11.83 0.38 5.00
N VAL A 160 11.13 -0.65 5.49
CA VAL A 160 10.46 -1.64 4.64
C VAL A 160 8.99 -1.78 4.99
N TRP A 161 8.16 -1.98 3.98
CA TRP A 161 6.75 -2.30 4.19
C TRP A 161 6.59 -3.81 4.36
N ARG A 162 6.00 -4.24 5.48
CA ARG A 162 5.64 -5.64 5.71
C ARG A 162 4.12 -5.82 5.57
N PRO A 163 3.66 -6.83 4.80
CA PRO A 163 2.24 -7.14 4.73
C PRO A 163 1.69 -7.51 6.11
N PRO A 164 0.45 -7.12 6.44
CA PRO A 164 -0.24 -7.60 7.63
C PRO A 164 -0.37 -9.13 7.64
N GLU A 165 -0.39 -9.72 8.83
CA GLU A 165 -0.42 -11.19 8.99
C GLU A 165 -1.60 -11.88 8.28
N PRO A 166 -2.85 -11.35 8.33
CA PRO A 166 -3.97 -11.96 7.61
C PRO A 166 -3.77 -11.99 6.10
N VAL A 167 -3.01 -11.06 5.53
CA VAL A 167 -2.68 -11.03 4.10
C VAL A 167 -1.66 -12.12 3.77
N LYS A 168 -0.66 -12.34 4.62
CA LYS A 168 0.32 -13.44 4.45
C LYS A 168 -0.37 -14.80 4.53
N GLU A 169 -1.25 -14.98 5.51
CA GLU A 169 -2.01 -16.21 5.69
C GLU A 169 -2.93 -16.49 4.49
N ALA A 170 -3.69 -15.49 4.04
CA ALA A 170 -4.51 -15.62 2.84
C ALA A 170 -3.69 -15.97 1.59
N ALA A 171 -2.50 -15.38 1.43
CA ALA A 171 -1.60 -15.71 0.34
C ALA A 171 -1.10 -17.17 0.41
N ALA A 172 -0.75 -17.67 1.61
CA ALA A 172 -0.34 -19.05 1.83
C ALA A 172 -1.48 -20.04 1.52
N ILE A 173 -2.69 -19.79 2.01
CA ILE A 173 -3.89 -20.58 1.72
C ILE A 173 -4.10 -20.65 0.20
N MET A 174 -4.06 -19.51 -0.48
CA MET A 174 -4.29 -19.44 -1.92
C MET A 174 -3.19 -20.15 -2.73
N ALA A 175 -1.92 -20.07 -2.29
CA ALA A 175 -0.83 -20.79 -2.93
C ALA A 175 -1.02 -22.30 -2.84
N VAL A 176 -1.34 -22.83 -1.65
CA VAL A 176 -1.58 -24.25 -1.43
C VAL A 176 -2.80 -24.73 -2.19
N ARG A 177 -3.91 -23.97 -2.18
CA ARG A 177 -5.13 -24.31 -2.93
C ARG A 177 -4.89 -24.35 -4.43
N ARG A 178 -4.16 -23.38 -4.99
CA ARG A 178 -3.82 -23.36 -6.42
C ARG A 178 -2.95 -24.56 -6.79
N LEU A 179 -2.00 -24.94 -5.93
CA LEU A 179 -1.18 -26.13 -6.13
C LEU A 179 -2.04 -27.41 -6.11
N GLN A 180 -2.92 -27.56 -5.13
CA GLN A 180 -3.82 -28.73 -5.03
C GLN A 180 -4.70 -28.87 -6.27
N ARG A 181 -5.27 -27.77 -6.77
CA ARG A 181 -6.05 -27.74 -8.01
C ARG A 181 -5.23 -28.20 -9.21
N ALA A 182 -3.99 -27.72 -9.33
CA ALA A 182 -3.09 -28.13 -10.40
C ALA A 182 -2.79 -29.64 -10.34
N LEU A 183 -2.55 -30.19 -9.15
CA LEU A 183 -2.29 -31.62 -8.96
C LEU A 183 -3.52 -32.49 -9.26
N GLN A 184 -4.73 -31.99 -9.03
CA GLN A 184 -5.98 -32.67 -9.35
C GLN A 184 -6.43 -32.48 -10.81
N GLY A 185 -5.56 -31.92 -11.67
CA GLY A 185 -5.88 -31.67 -13.09
C GLY A 185 -6.97 -30.63 -13.29
N TYR A 186 -7.15 -29.72 -12.34
CA TYR A 186 -8.25 -28.74 -12.32
C TYR A 186 -9.63 -29.39 -12.42
N ALA A 187 -9.79 -30.59 -11.83
CA ALA A 187 -11.08 -31.26 -11.69
C ALA A 187 -11.97 -30.57 -10.62
N ASP A 188 -12.15 -29.25 -10.73
CA ASP A 188 -12.97 -28.43 -9.82
C ASP A 188 -14.47 -28.48 -10.15
N ALA A 189 -14.90 -29.47 -10.94
CA ALA A 189 -16.30 -29.74 -11.24
C ALA A 189 -16.72 -31.03 -10.52
N SER A 190 -17.13 -30.92 -9.26
CA SER A 190 -17.91 -32.00 -8.64
C SER A 190 -19.38 -31.81 -9.04
N ALA A 191 -19.97 -32.84 -9.62
CA ALA A 191 -21.41 -32.91 -9.85
C ALA A 191 -22.07 -33.32 -8.54
N ASP A 192 -22.83 -32.41 -7.92
CA ASP A 192 -23.77 -32.77 -6.87
C ASP A 192 -25.04 -33.31 -7.55
N VAL A 193 -25.12 -34.64 -7.63
CA VAL A 193 -26.17 -35.35 -8.38
C VAL A 193 -27.55 -35.18 -7.74
N ASP A 194 -27.61 -34.79 -6.46
CA ASP A 194 -28.86 -34.62 -5.70
C ASP A 194 -29.47 -33.21 -5.88
N LEU A 195 -28.65 -32.22 -6.24
CA LEU A 195 -29.07 -30.81 -6.39
C LEU A 195 -29.01 -30.29 -7.85
N GLY A 196 -28.55 -31.10 -8.80
CA GLY A 196 -28.54 -30.76 -10.23
C GLY A 196 -27.74 -29.50 -10.58
N ARG A 197 -26.80 -29.09 -9.72
CA ARG A 197 -25.97 -27.89 -9.91
C ARG A 197 -24.49 -28.26 -10.03
N LEU A 198 -23.84 -27.73 -11.07
CA LEU A 198 -22.39 -27.72 -11.20
C LEU A 198 -21.83 -26.62 -10.29
N ARG A 199 -21.08 -26.99 -9.24
CA ARG A 199 -20.31 -26.03 -8.45
C ARG A 199 -18.95 -25.83 -9.12
N PHE A 200 -18.72 -24.64 -9.68
CA PHE A 200 -17.40 -24.22 -10.10
C PHE A 200 -16.74 -23.46 -8.94
N VAL A 201 -15.76 -24.04 -8.26
CA VAL A 201 -14.97 -23.32 -7.25
C VAL A 201 -13.85 -22.53 -7.95
N ARG A 202 -14.19 -21.70 -8.93
CA ARG A 202 -13.24 -20.80 -9.62
C ARG A 202 -13.02 -19.49 -8.84
N GLY A 203 -13.17 -19.55 -7.52
CA GLY A 203 -13.06 -18.42 -6.60
C GLY A 203 -11.83 -18.49 -5.71
N MET A 204 -11.60 -17.38 -5.00
CA MET A 204 -10.75 -17.32 -3.81
C MET A 204 -11.32 -18.30 -2.76
N ASP A 205 -10.44 -18.90 -1.95
CA ASP A 205 -10.90 -19.74 -0.85
C ASP A 205 -11.74 -18.90 0.13
N PRO A 206 -12.90 -19.38 0.63
CA PRO A 206 -13.74 -18.62 1.55
C PRO A 206 -13.00 -18.16 2.82
N GLU A 207 -12.01 -18.93 3.29
CA GLU A 207 -11.21 -18.55 4.44
C GLU A 207 -10.29 -17.37 4.12
N ALA A 208 -9.62 -17.41 2.96
CA ALA A 208 -8.82 -16.31 2.47
C ALA A 208 -9.67 -15.05 2.22
N GLU A 209 -10.90 -15.21 1.70
CA GLU A 209 -11.83 -14.11 1.52
C GLU A 209 -12.23 -13.47 2.86
N ARG A 210 -12.51 -14.29 3.88
CA ARG A 210 -12.83 -13.82 5.23
C ARG A 210 -11.67 -13.05 5.86
N LEU A 211 -10.44 -13.53 5.72
CA LEU A 211 -9.23 -12.86 6.21
C LEU A 211 -9.02 -11.50 5.53
N LEU A 212 -9.27 -11.42 4.23
CA LEU A 212 -9.07 -10.21 3.43
C LEU A 212 -10.25 -9.22 3.48
N TRP A 213 -11.37 -9.59 4.11
CA TRP A 213 -12.59 -8.77 4.11
C TRP A 213 -12.36 -7.34 4.60
N ASN A 214 -11.53 -7.16 5.63
CA ASN A 214 -11.21 -5.85 6.20
C ASN A 214 -10.15 -5.08 5.41
N TYR A 215 -9.48 -5.73 4.46
CA TYR A 215 -8.37 -5.18 3.68
C TYR A 215 -8.77 -4.81 2.24
N ARG A 216 -9.99 -5.16 1.83
CA ARG A 216 -10.50 -4.83 0.50
C ARG A 216 -10.73 -3.32 0.38
N LYS A 217 -10.51 -2.78 -0.82
CA LYS A 217 -10.99 -1.42 -1.13
C LYS A 217 -12.51 -1.38 -0.94
N PRO A 218 -13.08 -0.37 -0.25
CA PRO A 218 -14.52 -0.16 -0.26
C PRO A 218 -14.99 -0.16 -1.71
N GLY A 219 -15.89 -1.08 -2.05
CA GLY A 219 -16.49 -1.10 -3.38
C GLY A 219 -17.27 0.20 -3.61
N PRO A 220 -17.51 0.59 -4.88
CA PRO A 220 -18.55 1.57 -5.14
C PRO A 220 -19.86 1.01 -4.60
N VAL A 221 -20.45 1.72 -3.64
CA VAL A 221 -21.85 1.54 -3.22
C VAL A 221 -22.78 1.99 -4.34
#